data_AF-A0A2S8PTL5-F1
#
_entry.id   AF-A0A2S8PTL5-F1
#
_cell.length_a   1.000
_cell.length_b   1.000
_cell.length_c   1.000
_cell.angle_alpha   90.00
_cell.angle_beta   90.00
_cell.angle_gamma   90.00
#
_symmetry.space_group_name_H-M   'P 1'
#
loop_
_entity.id
_entity.type
_entity.pdbx_description
1 polymer ?
#
loop_
_entity_poly.entity_id
_entity_poly.type
_entity_poly.pdbx_seq_one_letter_code
_entity_poly.pdbx_strand_id
1 'polypeptide(L)'
;QRYLYQYRKTNGEPLSIRTQRTQLQPLQVWFKWLTKQNLILANPAADIELPREEKRLPKYILSIDEIEHILSLPDPHTLQGARDRALMELLWSTGIRRSEAARLNIYSIDGSRKTVTIRQGKGNKDRVLPLGERALSWLQFYQQQVRPQLLVTPDLQSLFVAMDGL
;
A
#
# COMPACT_ATOMS: atom_id res chain seq x y z
N GLN A 1 10.62 -23.72 15.52
CA GLN A 1 11.53 -22.58 15.78
C GLN A 1 12.96 -22.83 15.24
N ARG A 2 13.67 -23.88 15.68
CA ARG A 2 15.05 -24.19 15.23
C ARG A 2 15.22 -24.24 13.70
N TYR A 3 14.27 -24.85 13.00
CA TYR A 3 14.26 -24.89 11.54
C TYR A 3 14.35 -23.49 10.89
N LEU A 4 13.52 -22.54 11.30
CA LEU A 4 13.52 -21.19 10.73
C LEU A 4 14.78 -20.38 11.05
N TYR A 5 15.39 -20.65 12.21
CA TYR A 5 16.67 -20.04 12.59
C TYR A 5 17.84 -20.59 11.75
N GLN A 6 17.81 -21.88 11.45
CA GLN A 6 18.82 -22.56 10.62
C GLN A 6 18.58 -22.37 9.12
N TYR A 7 17.36 -22.02 8.71
CA TYR A 7 17.01 -21.79 7.32
C TYR A 7 17.94 -20.74 6.70
N ARG A 8 18.40 -21.03 5.49
CA ARG A 8 19.16 -20.13 4.64
C ARG A 8 18.41 -19.94 3.34
N LYS A 9 18.29 -18.68 2.92
CA LYS A 9 17.75 -18.33 1.61
C LYS A 9 18.68 -18.84 0.51
N THR A 10 18.22 -18.77 -0.74
CA THR A 10 19.01 -19.12 -1.93
C THR A 10 20.34 -18.36 -2.02
N ASN A 11 20.41 -17.17 -1.43
CA ASN A 11 21.62 -16.34 -1.37
C ASN A 11 22.51 -16.61 -0.14
N GLY A 12 22.28 -17.69 0.62
CA GLY A 12 23.09 -18.07 1.79
C GLY A 12 22.78 -17.29 3.07
N GLU A 13 21.98 -16.22 3.01
CA GLU A 13 21.65 -15.38 4.16
C GLU A 13 20.54 -15.99 5.04
N PRO A 14 20.56 -15.78 6.38
CA PRO A 14 19.49 -16.20 7.28
C PRO A 14 18.18 -15.44 7.02
N LEU A 15 17.06 -16.00 7.50
CA LEU A 15 15.80 -15.26 7.56
C LEU A 15 15.90 -14.10 8.56
N SER A 16 15.36 -12.93 8.20
CA SER A 16 15.25 -11.82 9.13
C SER A 16 14.38 -12.20 10.34
N ILE A 17 14.66 -11.61 11.50
CA ILE A 17 13.88 -11.81 12.74
C ILE A 17 12.39 -11.54 12.50
N ARG A 18 12.06 -10.47 11.76
CA ARG A 18 10.68 -10.12 11.37
C ARG A 18 10.02 -11.20 10.51
N THR A 19 10.77 -11.78 9.56
CA THR A 19 10.27 -12.87 8.72
C THR A 19 10.01 -14.12 9.55
N GLN A 20 10.93 -14.51 10.42
CA GLN A 20 10.76 -15.65 11.34
C GLN A 20 9.53 -15.45 12.23
N ARG A 21 9.36 -14.25 12.80
CA ARG A 21 8.19 -13.89 13.61
C ARG A 21 6.88 -13.99 12.82
N THR A 22 6.84 -13.43 11.61
CA THR A 22 5.67 -13.48 10.72
C THR A 22 5.25 -14.92 10.42
N GLN A 23 6.19 -15.87 10.37
CA GLN A 23 5.87 -17.29 10.16
C GLN A 23 5.44 -18.02 11.45
N LEU A 24 6.03 -17.69 12.61
CA LEU A 24 5.72 -18.35 13.88
C LEU A 24 4.42 -17.84 14.53
N GLN A 25 4.09 -16.55 14.34
CA GLN A 25 2.95 -15.92 14.99
C GLN A 25 1.58 -16.53 14.59
N PRO A 26 1.32 -16.86 13.31
CA PRO A 26 0.10 -17.57 12.92
C PRO A 26 -0.04 -18.92 13.60
N LEU A 27 1.05 -19.68 13.76
CA LEU A 27 1.03 -20.99 14.41
C LEU A 27 0.60 -20.87 15.88
N GLN A 28 1.18 -19.92 16.62
CA GLN A 28 0.76 -19.67 18.00
C GLN A 28 -0.72 -19.29 18.10
N VAL A 29 -1.20 -18.40 17.23
CA VAL A 29 -2.59 -17.97 17.23
C VAL A 29 -3.53 -19.12 16.88
N TRP A 30 -3.17 -19.95 15.89
CA TRP A 30 -3.98 -21.07 15.43
C TRP A 30 -4.06 -22.18 16.47
N PHE A 31 -2.94 -22.63 17.05
CA PHE A 31 -2.98 -23.66 18.09
C PHE A 31 -3.62 -23.18 19.40
N LYS A 32 -3.48 -21.89 19.73
CA LYS A 32 -4.24 -21.25 20.82
C LYS A 32 -5.75 -21.25 20.53
N TRP A 33 -6.16 -21.04 19.28
CA TRP A 33 -7.55 -21.14 18.88
C TRP A 33 -8.06 -22.59 18.94
N LEU A 34 -7.30 -23.56 18.41
CA LEU A 34 -7.68 -24.99 18.43
C LEU A 34 -7.91 -25.52 19.84
N THR A 35 -7.01 -25.18 20.77
CA THR A 35 -7.18 -25.52 22.20
C THR A 35 -8.40 -24.84 22.80
N LYS A 36 -8.64 -23.55 22.50
CA LYS A 36 -9.85 -22.84 22.96
C LYS A 36 -11.15 -23.44 22.41
N GLN A 37 -11.10 -24.07 21.23
CA GLN A 37 -12.24 -24.77 20.63
C GLN A 37 -12.35 -26.25 21.06
N ASN A 38 -11.51 -26.72 21.99
CA ASN A 38 -11.42 -28.11 22.43
C ASN A 38 -11.16 -29.13 21.29
N LEU A 39 -10.55 -28.69 20.19
CA LEU A 39 -10.18 -29.56 19.07
C LEU A 39 -8.90 -30.35 19.34
N ILE A 40 -8.06 -29.84 20.25
CA ILE A 40 -6.86 -30.51 20.77
C ILE A 40 -6.78 -30.25 22.28
N LEU A 41 -6.18 -31.20 23.01
CA LEU A 41 -6.12 -31.17 24.48
C LEU A 41 -5.05 -30.20 25.02
N ALA A 42 -4.01 -29.93 24.24
CA ALA A 42 -2.89 -29.07 24.64
C ALA A 42 -2.35 -28.27 23.45
N ASN A 43 -1.78 -27.10 23.72
CA ASN A 43 -1.26 -26.21 22.68
C ASN A 43 0.21 -26.55 22.39
N PRO A 44 0.54 -27.18 21.24
CA PRO A 44 1.92 -27.55 20.90
C PRO A 44 2.82 -26.33 20.60
N ALA A 45 2.23 -25.14 20.43
CA ALA A 45 2.95 -23.90 20.20
C ALA A 45 3.08 -23.03 21.47
N ALA A 46 2.68 -23.54 22.64
CA ALA A 46 2.72 -22.79 23.90
C ALA A 46 4.13 -22.27 24.25
N ASP A 47 5.15 -23.11 24.01
CA ASP A 47 6.54 -22.80 24.38
C ASP A 47 7.33 -22.13 23.25
N ILE A 48 6.69 -21.79 22.12
CA ILE A 48 7.37 -21.07 21.05
C ILE A 48 7.70 -19.67 21.57
N GLU A 49 8.98 -19.31 21.57
CA GLU A 49 9.38 -17.94 21.85
C GLU A 49 9.43 -17.14 20.55
N LEU A 50 8.61 -16.09 20.44
CA LEU A 50 8.70 -15.19 19.30
C LEU A 50 9.97 -14.36 19.40
N PRO A 51 10.79 -14.30 18.34
CA PRO A 51 12.00 -13.50 18.38
C PRO A 51 11.64 -12.02 18.58
N ARG A 52 12.42 -11.33 19.40
CA ARG A 52 12.21 -9.91 19.74
C ARG A 52 12.52 -9.07 18.51
N GLU A 53 11.54 -8.32 18.03
CA GLU A 53 11.78 -7.32 16.99
C GLU A 53 12.50 -6.12 17.60
N GLU A 54 13.67 -5.78 17.05
CA GLU A 54 14.23 -4.46 17.25
C GLU A 54 13.27 -3.42 16.66
N LYS A 55 12.80 -2.50 17.50
CA LYS A 55 12.06 -1.32 17.03
C LYS A 55 13.05 -0.43 16.28
N ARG A 56 13.12 -0.59 14.96
CA ARG A 56 13.88 0.31 14.10
C ARG A 56 13.00 1.51 13.77
N LEU A 57 13.53 2.71 14.01
CA LEU A 57 12.95 3.91 13.42
C LEU A 57 13.00 3.78 11.88
N PRO A 58 12.06 4.39 11.14
CA PRO A 58 12.21 4.53 9.70
C PRO A 58 13.60 5.09 9.41
N LYS A 59 14.39 4.37 8.61
CA LYS A 59 15.81 4.69 8.41
C LYS A 59 16.02 6.06 7.76
N TYR A 60 15.01 6.59 7.08
CA TYR A 60 15.09 7.82 6.34
C TYR A 60 13.73 8.50 6.30
N ILE A 61 13.68 9.78 6.66
CA ILE A 61 12.56 10.67 6.43
C ILE A 61 13.04 11.60 5.33
N LEU A 62 12.36 11.59 4.19
CA LEU A 62 12.74 12.43 3.05
C LEU A 62 12.60 13.91 3.43
N SER A 63 13.58 14.71 3.04
CA SER A 63 13.49 16.17 3.05
C SER A 63 12.50 16.66 1.99
N ILE A 64 12.03 17.90 2.14
CA ILE A 64 11.11 18.53 1.18
C ILE A 64 11.74 18.54 -0.22
N ASP A 65 13.02 18.87 -0.33
CA ASP A 65 13.73 18.95 -1.62
C ASP A 65 13.82 17.58 -2.31
N GLU A 66 14.05 16.51 -1.54
CA GLU A 66 14.06 15.15 -2.09
C GLU A 66 12.68 14.72 -2.56
N ILE A 67 11.62 15.12 -1.84
CA ILE A 67 10.25 14.83 -2.25
C ILE A 67 9.94 15.58 -3.54
N GLU A 68 10.28 16.87 -3.63
CA GLU A 68 10.10 17.65 -4.86
C GLU A 68 10.86 17.03 -6.04
N HIS A 69 12.10 16.60 -5.81
CA HIS A 69 12.90 15.91 -6.82
C HIS A 69 12.23 14.61 -7.27
N ILE A 70 11.84 13.74 -6.33
CA ILE A 70 11.15 12.47 -6.60
C ILE A 70 9.85 12.70 -7.37
N LEU A 71 9.03 13.67 -6.94
CA LEU A 71 7.79 14.03 -7.62
C LEU A 71 8.08 14.47 -9.06
N SER A 72 9.22 15.12 -9.34
CA SER A 72 9.59 15.63 -10.68
C SER A 72 10.16 14.59 -11.65
N LEU A 73 10.47 13.38 -11.18
CA LEU A 73 11.05 12.32 -12.03
C LEU A 73 10.15 11.84 -13.18
N PRO A 74 8.81 11.69 -13.03
CA PRO A 74 7.96 11.26 -14.13
C PRO A 74 7.84 12.35 -15.19
N ASP A 75 8.15 12.01 -16.45
CA ASP A 75 8.04 12.94 -17.59
C ASP A 75 6.56 13.27 -17.90
N PRO A 76 6.10 14.51 -17.65
CA PRO A 76 4.71 14.89 -17.84
C PRO A 76 4.27 14.94 -19.30
N HIS A 77 5.20 14.86 -20.27
CA HIS A 77 4.89 14.81 -21.70
C HIS A 77 4.53 13.40 -22.19
N THR A 78 4.80 12.37 -21.38
CA THR A 78 4.39 10.99 -21.67
C THR A 78 3.09 10.65 -20.94
N LEU A 79 2.24 9.80 -21.54
CA LEU A 79 1.01 9.33 -20.89
C LEU A 79 1.31 8.64 -19.54
N GLN A 80 2.37 7.82 -19.52
CA GLN A 80 2.81 7.13 -18.31
C GLN A 80 3.29 8.13 -17.25
N GLY A 81 4.18 9.05 -17.61
CA GLY A 81 4.75 9.98 -16.63
C GLY A 81 3.71 10.96 -16.08
N ALA A 82 2.77 11.43 -16.89
CA ALA A 82 1.66 12.26 -16.40
C ALA A 82 0.73 11.50 -15.44
N ARG A 83 0.43 10.22 -15.72
CA ARG A 83 -0.31 9.33 -14.80
C ARG A 83 0.45 9.14 -13.49
N ASP A 84 1.73 8.79 -13.58
CA ASP A 84 2.56 8.47 -12.43
C ASP A 84 2.78 9.71 -11.57
N ARG A 85 2.94 10.89 -12.17
CA ARG A 85 2.99 12.19 -11.48
C ARG A 85 1.71 12.44 -10.68
N ALA A 86 0.53 12.28 -11.29
CA ALA A 86 -0.74 12.46 -10.60
C ALA A 86 -0.95 11.47 -9.45
N LEU A 87 -0.53 10.21 -9.63
CA LEU A 87 -0.57 9.19 -8.58
C LEU A 87 0.35 9.56 -7.40
N MET A 88 1.58 10.00 -7.69
CA MET A 88 2.54 10.36 -6.65
C MET A 88 2.09 11.59 -5.85
N GLU A 89 1.54 12.61 -6.53
CA GLU A 89 0.97 13.80 -5.88
C GLU A 89 -0.20 13.45 -4.96
N LEU A 90 -1.09 12.55 -5.40
CA LEU A 90 -2.17 12.04 -4.56
C LEU A 90 -1.63 11.33 -3.31
N LEU A 91 -0.66 10.43 -3.49
CA LEU A 91 -0.06 9.68 -2.38
C LEU A 91 0.62 10.61 -1.38
N TRP A 92 1.38 11.60 -1.87
CA TRP A 92 2.05 12.59 -1.05
C TRP A 92 1.05 13.46 -0.29
N SER A 93 0.01 13.96 -0.97
CA SER A 93 -0.99 14.85 -0.37
C SER A 93 -1.87 14.17 0.68
N THR A 94 -2.13 12.87 0.56
CA THR A 94 -3.18 12.19 1.35
C THR A 94 -2.66 11.11 2.28
N GLY A 95 -1.44 10.61 2.05
CA GLY A 95 -0.86 9.51 2.83
C GLY A 95 -1.63 8.19 2.73
N ILE A 96 -2.47 8.01 1.69
CA ILE A 96 -3.21 6.76 1.49
C ILE A 96 -2.26 5.64 1.07
N ARG A 97 -2.66 4.39 1.31
CA ARG A 97 -1.86 3.23 0.90
C ARG A 97 -1.93 3.04 -0.62
N ARG A 98 -0.87 2.50 -1.22
CA ARG A 98 -0.85 2.09 -2.63
C ARG A 98 -2.07 1.24 -3.02
N SER A 99 -2.47 0.29 -2.17
CA SER A 99 -3.63 -0.57 -2.42
C SER A 99 -4.98 0.16 -2.29
N GLU A 100 -5.04 1.27 -1.57
CA GLU A 100 -6.22 2.14 -1.53
C GLU A 100 -6.25 3.01 -2.79
N ALA A 101 -5.12 3.61 -3.18
CA ALA A 101 -4.99 4.38 -4.41
C ALA A 101 -5.36 3.57 -5.68
N ALA A 102 -4.91 2.31 -5.76
CA ALA A 102 -5.22 1.41 -6.87
C ALA A 102 -6.71 1.03 -6.99
N ARG A 103 -7.51 1.26 -5.93
CA ARG A 103 -8.95 0.95 -5.91
C ARG A 103 -9.84 2.18 -6.03
N LEU A 104 -9.24 3.36 -6.19
CA LEU A 104 -10.01 4.58 -6.41
C LEU A 104 -10.74 4.52 -7.74
N ASN A 105 -11.94 5.07 -7.75
CA ASN A 105 -12.70 5.30 -8.98
C ASN A 105 -12.74 6.80 -9.30
N ILE A 106 -13.17 7.15 -10.50
CA ILE A 106 -13.32 8.55 -10.96
C ILE A 106 -14.23 9.38 -10.03
N TYR A 107 -15.20 8.76 -9.36
CA TYR A 107 -16.12 9.41 -8.43
C TYR A 107 -15.56 9.55 -7.01
N SER A 108 -14.35 9.06 -6.75
CA SER A 108 -13.72 9.15 -5.44
C SER A 108 -13.20 10.55 -5.16
N ILE A 109 -12.98 11.36 -6.20
CA ILE A 109 -12.47 12.73 -6.10
C ILE A 109 -13.63 13.72 -6.21
N ASP A 110 -13.79 14.54 -5.17
CA ASP A 110 -14.65 15.72 -5.22
C ASP A 110 -13.76 16.96 -5.36
N GLY A 111 -13.64 17.46 -6.59
CA GLY A 111 -12.84 18.64 -6.89
C GLY A 111 -13.41 19.94 -6.34
N SER A 112 -14.73 20.00 -6.11
CA SER A 112 -15.37 21.19 -5.53
C SER A 112 -15.05 21.33 -4.04
N ARG A 113 -15.05 20.20 -3.33
CA ARG A 113 -14.72 20.13 -1.90
C ARG A 113 -13.24 19.92 -1.63
N LYS A 114 -12.43 19.67 -2.68
CA LYS A 114 -11.00 19.33 -2.59
C LYS A 114 -10.77 18.13 -1.68
N THR A 115 -11.53 17.05 -1.91
CA THR A 115 -11.47 15.85 -1.07
C THR A 115 -11.40 14.56 -1.88
N VAL A 116 -10.81 13.52 -1.30
CA VAL A 116 -10.89 12.14 -1.78
C VAL A 116 -11.62 11.26 -0.76
N THR A 117 -12.52 10.43 -1.25
CA THR A 117 -13.23 9.43 -0.44
C THR A 117 -12.56 8.07 -0.59
N ILE A 118 -12.06 7.52 0.52
CA ILE A 118 -11.49 6.17 0.57
C ILE A 118 -12.57 5.21 1.08
N ARG A 119 -13.08 4.36 0.19
CA ARG A 119 -14.04 3.31 0.55
C ARG A 119 -13.32 2.05 1.01
N GLN A 120 -13.90 1.34 1.97
CA GLN A 120 -13.38 0.06 2.48
C GLN A 120 -11.90 0.14 2.90
N GLY A 121 -11.56 1.21 3.63
CA GLY A 121 -10.22 1.39 4.19
C GLY A 121 -9.88 0.38 5.28
N LYS A 122 -8.75 0.57 5.97
CA LYS A 122 -8.33 -0.27 7.10
C LYS A 122 -9.47 -0.42 8.13
N GLY A 123 -9.91 -1.66 8.36
CA GLY A 123 -11.01 -1.97 9.29
C GLY A 123 -12.41 -1.85 8.68
N ASN A 124 -12.53 -1.86 7.34
CA ASN A 124 -13.80 -1.69 6.62
C ASN A 124 -14.54 -0.38 6.94
N LYS A 125 -13.78 0.71 7.15
CA LYS A 125 -14.34 2.03 7.38
C LYS A 125 -14.02 2.97 6.22
N ASP A 126 -15.03 3.72 5.83
CA ASP A 126 -14.90 4.79 4.86
C ASP A 126 -14.35 6.05 5.54
N ARG A 127 -13.57 6.83 4.80
CA ARG A 127 -13.04 8.11 5.28
C ARG A 127 -12.89 9.11 4.13
N VAL A 128 -13.01 10.38 4.46
CA VAL A 128 -12.77 11.50 3.54
C VAL A 128 -11.46 12.18 3.95
N LEU A 129 -10.60 12.43 2.99
CA LEU A 129 -9.31 13.10 3.20
C LEU A 129 -9.24 14.36 2.33
N PRO A 130 -8.65 15.46 2.83
CA PRO A 130 -8.41 16.65 2.03
C PRO A 130 -7.34 16.38 0.95
N LEU A 131 -7.46 17.07 -0.18
CA LEU A 131 -6.48 17.11 -1.26
C LEU A 131 -5.84 18.50 -1.31
N GLY A 132 -4.51 18.54 -1.42
CA GLY A 132 -3.79 19.77 -1.71
C GLY A 132 -4.05 20.24 -3.14
N GLU A 133 -3.95 21.56 -3.36
CA GLU A 133 -4.20 22.19 -4.67
C GLU A 133 -3.39 21.56 -5.80
N ARG A 134 -2.10 21.30 -5.55
CA ARG A 134 -1.19 20.70 -6.53
C ARG A 134 -1.59 19.28 -6.90
N ALA A 135 -2.03 18.48 -5.92
CA ALA A 135 -2.52 17.14 -6.20
C ALA A 135 -3.82 17.18 -6.99
N LEU A 136 -4.73 18.09 -6.65
CA LEU A 136 -5.97 18.27 -7.38
C LEU A 136 -5.73 18.70 -8.83
N SER A 137 -4.80 19.62 -9.09
CA SER A 137 -4.50 20.08 -10.46
C SER A 137 -3.93 18.96 -11.33
N TRP A 138 -2.99 18.16 -10.81
CA TRP A 138 -2.47 16.99 -11.51
C TRP A 138 -3.53 15.90 -11.73
N LEU A 139 -4.41 15.68 -10.74
CA LEU A 139 -5.51 14.73 -10.88
C LEU A 139 -6.54 15.18 -11.93
N GLN A 140 -6.83 16.47 -12.02
CA GLN A 140 -7.72 17.03 -13.04
C GLN A 140 -7.08 16.94 -14.43
N PHE A 141 -5.81 17.33 -14.56
CA PHE A 141 -5.05 17.18 -15.80
C PHE A 141 -5.04 15.73 -16.28
N TYR A 142 -4.70 14.79 -15.39
CA TYR A 142 -4.72 13.37 -15.69
C TYR A 142 -6.11 12.88 -16.13
N GLN A 143 -7.16 13.18 -15.38
CA GLN A 143 -8.52 12.70 -15.68
C GLN A 143 -9.07 13.26 -17.00
N GLN A 144 -8.74 14.50 -17.35
CA GLN A 144 -9.29 15.18 -18.53
C GLN A 144 -8.45 14.95 -19.79
N GLN A 145 -7.12 14.94 -19.67
CA GLN A 145 -6.23 14.96 -20.82
C GLN A 145 -5.57 13.61 -21.08
N VAL A 146 -5.23 12.84 -20.04
CA VAL A 146 -4.37 11.65 -20.17
C VAL A 146 -5.19 10.37 -20.10
N ARG A 147 -6.04 10.22 -19.08
CA ARG A 147 -6.87 9.03 -18.86
C ARG A 147 -7.71 8.66 -20.09
N PRO A 148 -8.38 9.58 -20.80
CA PRO A 148 -9.15 9.23 -21.99
C PRO A 148 -8.31 8.59 -23.11
N GLN A 149 -7.02 8.90 -23.19
CA GLN A 149 -6.09 8.32 -24.18
C GLN A 149 -5.61 6.92 -23.79
N LEU A 150 -5.71 6.55 -22.50
CA LEU A 150 -5.31 5.24 -21.97
C LEU A 150 -6.48 4.25 -21.88
N LEU A 151 -7.72 4.73 -21.94
CA LEU A 151 -8.90 3.87 -21.81
C LEU A 151 -9.10 3.03 -23.07
N VAL A 152 -9.03 1.71 -22.91
CA VAL A 152 -9.46 0.76 -23.94
C VAL A 152 -10.94 0.40 -23.76
N THR A 153 -11.42 0.33 -22.52
CA THR A 153 -12.82 0.02 -22.18
C THR A 153 -13.52 1.26 -21.58
N PRO A 154 -14.59 1.78 -22.20
CA PRO A 154 -15.30 2.98 -21.72
C PRO A 154 -15.89 2.85 -20.31
N ASP A 155 -16.30 1.64 -19.93
CA ASP A 155 -16.97 1.37 -18.66
C ASP A 155 -16.01 1.25 -17.46
N LEU A 156 -14.71 1.28 -17.70
CA LEU A 156 -13.73 1.19 -16.62
C LEU A 156 -13.82 2.43 -15.73
N GLN A 157 -14.21 2.23 -14.46
CA GLN A 157 -14.38 3.32 -13.51
C GLN A 157 -13.11 3.63 -12.70
N SER A 158 -12.08 2.78 -12.79
CA SER A 158 -10.81 2.95 -12.07
C SER A 158 -10.21 4.32 -12.38
N LEU A 159 -9.84 5.06 -11.33
CA LEU A 159 -9.26 6.38 -11.47
C LEU A 159 -7.98 6.29 -12.29
N PHE A 160 -7.04 5.44 -11.87
CA PHE A 160 -5.80 5.16 -12.58
C PHE A 160 -5.92 3.89 -13.42
N VAL A 161 -5.42 3.95 -14.67
CA VAL A 161 -5.47 2.86 -15.65
C VAL A 161 -4.05 2.39 -15.97
N ALA A 162 -3.86 1.09 -16.17
CA ALA A 162 -2.57 0.55 -16.59
C ALA A 162 -2.26 0.93 -18.06
N MET A 163 -1.01 0.76 -18.49
CA MET A 163 -0.58 1.20 -19.84
C MET A 163 -1.13 0.30 -20.96
N ASP A 164 -1.52 -0.93 -20.62
CA ASP A 164 -2.24 -1.87 -21.47
C ASP A 164 -3.75 -1.57 -21.53
N GLY A 165 -4.22 -0.53 -20.82
CA GLY A 165 -5.59 -0.03 -20.89
C GLY A 165 -6.62 -0.80 -20.07
N LEU A 166 -6.16 -1.69 -19.18
CA LEU A 166 -6.96 -2.50 -18.25
C LEU A 166 -6.89 -1.97 -16.80
#